data_AF-A0A7J8RER9-F1
#
_entry.id   AF-A0A7J8RER9-F1
#
_cell.length_a   1.000
_cell.length_b   1.000
_cell.length_c   1.000
_cell.angle_alpha   90.00
_cell.angle_beta   90.00
_cell.angle_gamma   90.00
#
_symmetry.space_group_name_H-M   'P 1'
#
loop_
_entity.id
_entity.type
_entity.pdbx_description
1 polymer ?
#
loop_
_entity_poly.entity_id
_entity_poly.type
_entity_poly.pdbx_seq_one_letter_code
_entity_poly.pdbx_strand_id
1 'polypeptide(L)'
;MASSFSDVDTDTALRLLLSCAKAIEVGDLKSADAFLQNILILADERPYLYKSRVVKYFADALVRRAYGLHPASSYFTFPVDP
;
A
#
# COMPACT_ATOMS: atom_id res chain seq x y z
N MET A 1 2.46 28.22 -5.16
CA MET A 1 2.92 27.44 -4.01
C MET A 1 1.97 26.28 -3.76
N ALA A 2 2.09 25.18 -4.51
CA ALA A 2 1.16 24.03 -4.43
C ALA A 2 1.87 22.66 -4.30
N SER A 3 3.21 22.61 -4.23
CA SER A 3 3.93 21.33 -4.17
C SER A 3 3.91 20.69 -2.78
N SER A 4 4.01 21.50 -1.72
CA SER A 4 4.23 20.98 -0.35
C SER A 4 3.08 20.14 0.22
N PHE A 5 1.82 20.43 -0.14
CA PHE A 5 0.68 19.70 0.44
C PHE A 5 0.65 18.24 -0.06
N SER A 6 0.84 18.04 -1.37
CA SER A 6 0.85 16.71 -2.00
C SER A 6 2.03 15.81 -1.61
N ASP A 7 3.15 16.39 -1.17
CA ASP A 7 4.30 15.63 -0.69
C ASP A 7 4.07 15.11 0.73
N VAL A 8 3.49 15.93 1.63
CA VAL A 8 3.13 15.53 3.00
C VAL A 8 2.12 14.37 3.02
N ASP A 9 1.11 14.41 2.14
CA ASP A 9 0.15 13.31 2.03
C ASP A 9 0.87 12.03 1.58
N THR A 10 1.79 12.15 0.61
CA THR A 10 2.56 11.02 0.08
C THR A 10 3.44 10.37 1.13
N ASP A 11 4.20 11.14 1.89
CA ASP A 11 4.99 10.64 3.01
C ASP A 11 4.12 9.94 4.06
N THR A 12 2.93 10.48 4.33
CA THR A 12 1.99 9.89 5.28
C THR A 12 1.50 8.51 4.82
N ALA A 13 1.11 8.36 3.55
CA ALA A 13 0.72 7.06 3.02
C ALA A 13 1.87 6.05 2.98
N LEU A 14 3.10 6.48 2.68
CA LEU A 14 4.27 5.60 2.72
C LEU A 14 4.55 5.11 4.14
N ARG A 15 4.42 5.98 5.15
CA ARG A 15 4.54 5.59 6.56
C ARG A 15 3.44 4.61 6.97
N LEU A 16 2.20 4.81 6.53
CA LEU A 16 1.10 3.88 6.80
C LEU A 16 1.31 2.52 6.13
N LEU A 17 1.82 2.49 4.89
CA LEU A 17 2.18 1.24 4.21
C LEU A 17 3.25 0.47 4.98
N LEU A 18 4.27 1.16 5.48
CA LEU A 18 5.31 0.55 6.32
C LEU A 18 4.73 -0.01 7.64
N SER A 19 3.87 0.76 8.31
CA SER A 19 3.19 0.30 9.53
C SER A 19 2.28 -0.90 9.27
N CYS A 20 1.55 -0.90 8.15
CA CYS A 20 0.74 -2.04 7.72
C CYS A 20 1.59 -3.28 7.47
N ALA A 21 2.73 -3.15 6.79
CA ALA A 21 3.65 -4.26 6.54
C ALA A 21 4.18 -4.87 7.85
N LYS A 22 4.55 -4.02 8.82
CA LYS A 22 4.99 -4.46 10.16
C LYS A 22 3.88 -5.15 10.94
N ALA A 23 2.65 -4.63 10.89
CA ALA A 23 1.50 -5.26 11.52
C ALA A 23 1.22 -6.65 10.95
N ILE A 24 1.30 -6.80 9.62
CA ILE A 24 1.18 -8.11 8.95
C ILE A 24 2.32 -9.06 9.38
N GLU A 25 3.56 -8.57 9.45
CA GLU A 25 4.73 -9.36 9.86
C GLU A 25 4.57 -9.96 11.27
N VAL A 26 4.01 -9.20 12.22
CA VAL A 26 3.76 -9.68 13.60
C VAL A 26 2.42 -10.38 13.77
N GLY A 27 1.64 -10.54 12.69
CA GLY A 27 0.32 -11.18 12.72
C GLY A 27 -0.82 -10.32 13.31
N ASP A 28 -0.60 -9.01 13.52
CA ASP A 28 -1.64 -8.10 14.01
C ASP A 28 -2.52 -7.61 12.85
N LEU A 29 -3.44 -8.49 12.43
CA LEU A 29 -4.37 -8.21 11.33
C LEU A 29 -5.34 -7.07 11.63
N LYS A 30 -5.64 -6.81 12.91
CA LYS A 30 -6.55 -5.72 13.31
C LYS A 30 -5.92 -4.36 13.05
N SER A 31 -4.65 -4.19 13.44
CA SER A 31 -3.91 -2.96 13.14
C SER A 31 -3.64 -2.84 11.64
N ALA A 32 -3.31 -3.93 10.95
CA ALA A 32 -3.13 -3.93 9.50
C ALA A 32 -4.37 -3.42 8.76
N ASP A 33 -5.56 -3.90 9.12
CA ASP A 33 -6.82 -3.47 8.51
C ASP A 33 -7.09 -1.98 8.74
N ALA A 34 -6.87 -1.49 9.96
CA ALA A 34 -6.99 -0.06 10.27
C ALA A 34 -6.01 0.80 9.45
N PHE A 35 -4.78 0.35 9.24
CA PHE A 35 -3.83 1.06 8.36
C PHE A 35 -4.28 1.06 6.90
N LEU A 36 -4.79 -0.07 6.39
CA LEU A 36 -5.30 -0.18 5.02
C LEU A 36 -6.48 0.78 4.77
N GLN A 37 -7.42 0.89 5.70
CA GLN A 37 -8.53 1.84 5.60
C GLN A 37 -8.03 3.28 5.46
N ASN A 38 -7.08 3.69 6.30
CA ASN A 38 -6.48 5.03 6.23
C ASN A 38 -5.73 5.27 4.91
N ILE A 39 -5.03 4.25 4.40
CA ILE A 39 -4.34 4.31 3.11
C ILE A 39 -5.34 4.53 1.97
N LEU A 40 -6.47 3.81 1.98
CA LEU A 40 -7.50 3.92 0.93
C LEU A 40 -8.15 5.31 0.92
N ILE A 41 -8.51 5.85 2.08
CA ILE A 41 -9.05 7.21 2.22
C ILE A 41 -8.06 8.24 1.64
N LEU A 42 -6.80 8.19 2.09
CA LEU A 42 -5.75 9.10 1.61
C LEU A 42 -5.41 8.92 0.12
N ALA A 43 -5.60 7.73 -0.44
CA ALA A 43 -5.35 7.47 -1.85
C ALA A 43 -6.52 7.95 -2.73
N ASP A 44 -7.74 8.00 -2.19
CA ASP A 44 -8.93 8.48 -2.90
C ASP A 44 -9.00 10.01 -2.96
N GLU A 45 -8.55 10.69 -1.89
CA GLU A 45 -8.51 12.16 -1.82
C GLU A 45 -7.42 12.82 -2.69
N ARG A 46 -6.56 12.03 -3.36
CA ARG A 46 -5.41 12.56 -4.11
C ARG A 46 -5.72 12.99 -5.54
N PRO A 47 -5.46 14.26 -5.90
CA PRO A 47 -5.58 14.74 -7.28
C PRO A 47 -4.46 14.20 -8.20
N TYR A 48 -3.33 13.75 -7.65
CA TYR A 48 -2.20 13.20 -8.44
C TYR A 48 -2.35 11.69 -8.68
N LEU A 49 -2.90 11.37 -9.86
CA LEU A 49 -3.22 10.01 -10.31
C LEU A 49 -2.06 9.00 -10.20
N TYR A 50 -0.82 9.42 -10.51
CA TYR A 50 0.33 8.51 -10.50
C TYR A 50 0.75 8.08 -9.08
N LYS A 51 0.92 9.04 -8.16
CA LYS A 51 1.30 8.75 -6.77
C LYS A 51 0.20 7.96 -6.05
N SER A 52 -1.08 8.26 -6.31
CA SER A 52 -2.21 7.49 -5.79
C SER A 52 -2.20 6.03 -6.28
N ARG A 53 -1.93 5.79 -7.57
CA ARG A 53 -1.82 4.41 -8.11
C ARG A 53 -0.77 3.58 -7.38
N VAL A 54 0.43 4.12 -7.19
CA VAL A 54 1.53 3.39 -6.53
C VAL A 54 1.11 2.94 -5.14
N VAL A 55 0.53 3.84 -4.35
CA VAL A 55 0.03 3.53 -3.00
C VAL A 55 -1.06 2.44 -3.03
N LYS A 56 -2.00 2.53 -3.98
CA LYS A 56 -3.07 1.52 -4.15
C LYS A 56 -2.50 0.13 -4.51
N TYR A 57 -1.48 0.05 -5.38
CA TYR A 57 -0.84 -1.22 -5.71
C TYR A 57 -0.10 -1.85 -4.53
N PHE A 58 0.59 -1.05 -3.71
CA PHE A 58 1.22 -1.57 -2.50
C PHE A 58 0.19 -2.06 -1.49
N ALA A 59 -0.92 -1.33 -1.29
CA ALA A 59 -2.00 -1.77 -0.42
C ALA A 59 -2.61 -3.12 -0.87
N ASP A 60 -2.87 -3.28 -2.17
CA ASP A 60 -3.35 -4.55 -2.74
C ASP A 60 -2.36 -5.71 -2.51
N ALA A 61 -1.06 -5.47 -2.71
CA ALA A 61 -0.02 -6.47 -2.46
C ALA A 61 0.03 -6.89 -0.98
N LEU A 62 -0.16 -5.95 -0.04
CA LEU A 62 -0.19 -6.23 1.39
C LEU A 62 -1.41 -7.06 1.78
N VAL A 63 -2.60 -6.73 1.26
CA VAL A 63 -3.82 -7.52 1.46
C VAL A 63 -3.59 -8.95 0.96
N ARG A 64 -3.10 -9.11 -0.26
CA ARG A 64 -2.82 -10.44 -0.83
C ARG A 64 -1.87 -11.25 0.04
N ARG A 65 -0.79 -10.63 0.53
CA ARG A 65 0.17 -11.29 1.43
C ARG A 65 -0.45 -11.67 2.77
N ALA A 66 -1.26 -10.79 3.38
CA ALA A 66 -1.90 -11.06 4.66
C ALA A 66 -2.89 -12.25 4.60
N TYR A 67 -3.59 -12.39 3.48
CA TYR A 67 -4.56 -13.47 3.27
C TYR A 67 -3.98 -14.71 2.57
N GLY A 68 -2.66 -14.75 2.32
CA GLY A 68 -2.03 -15.87 1.61
C GLY A 68 -2.53 -16.04 0.17
N LEU A 69 -3.08 -14.99 -0.44
CA LEU A 69 -3.55 -15.00 -1.80
C LEU A 69 -2.34 -14.93 -2.75
N HIS A 70 -2.23 -15.90 -3.66
CA HIS A 70 -1.26 -15.83 -4.75
C HIS A 70 -1.47 -14.56 -5.60
N PRO A 71 -0.41 -14.06 -6.26
CA PRO A 71 -0.55 -12.93 -7.18
C PRO A 71 -1.63 -13.24 -8.24
N ALA A 72 -2.53 -12.28 -8.50
CA ALA A 72 -3.67 -12.47 -9.41
C ALA A 72 -3.25 -12.71 -10.87
N SER A 73 -1.99 -12.47 -11.24
CA SER A 73 -1.48 -12.77 -12.57
C SER A 73 -0.02 -13.20 -12.53
N SER A 74 0.35 -14.14 -13.42
CA SER A 74 1.73 -14.56 -13.69
C SER A 74 2.60 -13.47 -14.34
N TYR A 75 2.02 -12.32 -14.68
CA TYR A 75 2.75 -11.19 -15.29
C TYR A 75 3.72 -10.49 -14.32
N PHE A 76 3.56 -10.71 -13.00
CA PHE A 76 4.45 -10.15 -11.97
C PHE A 76 5.35 -11.21 -11.32
N THR A 77 5.45 -12.39 -11.90
CA THR A 77 6.48 -13.35 -11.52
C THR A 77 7.80 -12.81 -12.07
N PHE A 78 8.66 -12.28 -11.20
CA PHE A 78 10.06 -12.04 -11.56
C PHE A 78 10.62 -13.37 -12.09
N PRO A 79 11.34 -13.39 -13.23
CA PRO A 79 12.03 -14.59 -13.64
C PRO A 79 12.96 -14.99 -12.49
N VAL A 80 12.61 -16.07 -11.82
CA VAL A 80 13.52 -16.76 -10.93
C VAL A 80 14.45 -17.48 -11.89
N ASP A 81 15.64 -16.90 -12.13
CA ASP A 81 16.68 -17.63 -12.82
C ASP A 81 16.96 -18.94 -12.03
N PRO A 82 17.00 -20.10 -12.71
CA PRO A 82 17.21 -21.40 -12.09
C PRO A 82 18.62 -21.60 -11.53
#